data_AF-A0A523IYT2-F1
#
_entry.id   AF-A0A523IYT2-F1
#
_cell.length_a   1.000
_cell.length_b   1.000
_cell.length_c   1.000
_cell.angle_alpha   90.00
_cell.angle_beta   90.00
_cell.angle_gamma   90.00
#
_symmetry.space_group_name_H-M   'P 1'
#
loop_
_entity.id
_entity.type
_entity.pdbx_description
1 polymer ?
#
loop_
_entity_poly.entity_id
_entity_poly.type
_entity_poly.pdbx_seq_one_letter_code
_entity_poly.pdbx_strand_id
1 'polypeptide(L)'
;MKQESIDKIINAWKSHLLTGELEDYQLEIDEKVPIKFAAIALHLDSRTVKAAGKKEEYYEGYKDAAVGVLNILQIEIFQDDQLKVISLLYKELDDDKQEELKQHIWG
;
A
#
# COMPACT_ATOMS: atom_id res chain seq x y z
N MET A 1 3.44 15.92 -4.82
CA MET A 1 4.22 15.52 -3.62
C MET A 1 5.71 15.74 -3.91
N LYS A 2 6.47 16.33 -2.97
CA LYS A 2 7.91 16.58 -3.10
C LYS A 2 8.71 15.33 -2.71
N GLN A 3 9.92 15.15 -3.25
CA GLN A 3 10.77 13.98 -2.98
C GLN A 3 11.06 13.79 -1.48
N GLU A 4 11.41 14.87 -0.78
CA GLU A 4 11.65 14.82 0.67
C GLU A 4 10.44 14.29 1.47
N SER A 5 9.22 14.58 1.01
CA SER A 5 7.99 14.06 1.63
C SER A 5 7.82 12.57 1.40
N ILE A 6 8.21 12.09 0.21
CA ILE A 6 8.17 10.67 -0.17
C ILE A 6 9.14 9.87 0.70
N ASP A 7 10.39 10.33 0.81
CA ASP A 7 11.42 9.66 1.60
C ASP A 7 11.03 9.62 3.08
N LYS A 8 10.45 10.71 3.59
CA LYS A 8 9.89 10.76 4.96
C LYS A 8 8.79 9.72 5.19
N ILE A 9 7.88 9.56 4.24
CA ILE A 9 6.79 8.57 4.35
C ILE A 9 7.35 7.15 4.33
N ILE A 10 8.25 6.83 3.40
CA ILE A 10 8.86 5.50 3.28
C ILE A 10 9.66 5.18 4.54
N ASN A 11 10.49 6.10 5.03
CA ASN A 11 11.29 5.89 6.22
C ASN A 11 10.44 5.78 7.49
N ALA A 12 9.37 6.59 7.61
CA ALA A 12 8.43 6.47 8.72
C ALA A 12 7.71 5.12 8.71
N TRP A 13 7.32 4.64 7.53
CA TRP A 13 6.72 3.31 7.37
C TRP A 13 7.69 2.22 7.81
N LYS A 14 8.94 2.24 7.33
CA LYS A 14 9.98 1.27 7.70
C LYS A 14 10.20 1.24 9.22
N SER A 15 10.45 2.40 9.83
CA SER A 15 10.69 2.49 11.27
C SER A 15 9.49 2.08 12.13
N HIS A 16 8.28 2.04 11.58
CA HIS A 16 7.09 1.65 12.32
C HIS A 16 6.72 0.18 12.11
N LEU A 17 6.81 -0.34 10.87
CA LEU A 17 6.41 -1.72 10.57
C LEU A 17 7.57 -2.71 10.60
N LEU A 18 8.80 -2.31 10.23
CA LEU A 18 9.98 -3.18 10.28
C LEU A 18 10.62 -3.13 11.68
N THR A 19 9.83 -3.50 12.69
CA THR A 19 10.29 -3.57 14.08
C THR A 19 9.75 -4.85 14.74
N GLY A 20 10.41 -5.34 15.80
CA GLY A 20 9.99 -6.55 16.49
C GLY A 20 10.06 -7.78 15.57
N GLU A 21 8.91 -8.43 15.33
CA GLU A 21 8.83 -9.64 14.50
C GLU A 21 9.19 -9.42 13.02
N LEU A 22 9.12 -8.17 12.56
CA LEU A 22 9.43 -7.77 11.19
C LEU A 22 10.74 -6.97 11.08
N GLU A 23 11.56 -6.92 12.13
CA GLU A 23 12.79 -6.10 12.14
C GLU A 23 13.81 -6.51 11.05
N ASP A 24 13.85 -7.81 10.73
CA ASP A 24 14.71 -8.35 9.68
C ASP A 24 14.11 -8.22 8.27
N TYR A 25 12.87 -7.72 8.15
CA TYR A 25 12.21 -7.65 6.85
C TYR A 25 12.74 -6.50 6.01
N GLN A 26 12.75 -6.69 4.69
CA GLN A 26 13.13 -5.66 3.72
C GLN A 26 11.92 -5.17 2.95
N LEU A 27 11.98 -3.90 2.53
CA LEU A 27 11.00 -3.33 1.62
C LEU A 27 11.57 -3.31 0.20
N GLU A 28 10.92 -4.00 -0.72
CA GLU A 28 11.20 -3.96 -2.15
C GLU A 28 10.09 -3.21 -2.89
N ILE A 29 10.48 -2.38 -3.84
CA ILE A 29 9.55 -1.63 -4.69
C ILE A 29 9.88 -2.00 -6.13
N ASP A 30 8.91 -2.59 -6.83
CA ASP A 30 9.05 -2.91 -8.25
C ASP A 30 9.35 -1.64 -9.06
N GLU A 31 10.28 -1.73 -10.01
CA GLU A 31 10.71 -0.61 -10.85
C GLU A 31 9.56 0.01 -11.67
N LYS A 32 8.52 -0.79 -11.97
CA LYS A 32 7.30 -0.33 -12.64
C LYS A 32 6.42 0.53 -11.75
N VAL A 33 6.60 0.51 -10.42
CA VAL A 33 5.78 1.29 -9.48
C VAL A 33 6.36 2.71 -9.36
N PRO A 34 5.62 3.75 -9.76
CA PRO A 34 6.08 5.11 -9.53
C PRO A 34 6.28 5.38 -8.03
N ILE A 35 7.43 5.95 -7.65
CA ILE A 35 7.79 6.15 -6.24
C ILE A 35 6.75 6.96 -5.44
N LYS A 36 6.01 7.85 -6.10
CA LYS A 36 4.90 8.59 -5.50
C LYS A 36 3.74 7.68 -5.11
N PHE A 37 3.44 6.68 -5.92
CA PHE A 37 2.38 5.72 -5.65
C PHE A 37 2.81 4.70 -4.60
N ALA A 38 4.08 4.27 -4.62
CA ALA A 38 4.65 3.50 -3.52
C ALA A 38 4.49 4.22 -2.17
N ALA A 39 4.82 5.52 -2.11
CA ALA A 39 4.63 6.32 -0.90
C ALA A 39 3.16 6.40 -0.45
N ILE A 40 2.21 6.54 -1.39
CA ILE A 40 0.78 6.54 -1.07
C ILE A 40 0.35 5.17 -0.53
N ALA A 41 0.78 4.09 -1.17
CA ALA A 41 0.45 2.72 -0.78
C ALA A 41 0.95 2.41 0.64
N LEU A 42 2.21 2.72 0.94
CA LEU A 42 2.79 2.54 2.28
C LEU A 42 2.09 3.42 3.32
N HIS A 43 1.75 4.66 2.97
CA HIS A 43 1.03 5.53 3.89
C HIS A 43 -0.35 4.97 4.25
N LEU A 44 -1.08 4.46 3.25
CA LEU A 44 -2.37 3.80 3.44
C LEU A 44 -2.22 2.55 4.33
N ASP A 45 -1.24 1.70 4.02
CA ASP A 45 -0.94 0.47 4.75
C ASP A 45 -0.61 0.73 6.24
N SER A 46 0.23 1.72 6.55
CA SER A 46 0.52 2.08 7.95
C SER A 46 -0.74 2.45 8.74
N ARG A 47 -1.71 3.08 8.06
CA ARG A 47 -2.96 3.53 8.68
C ARG A 47 -3.97 2.41 8.82
N THR A 48 -4.03 1.49 7.87
CA THR A 48 -4.89 0.29 7.97
C THR A 48 -4.38 -0.67 9.05
N VAL A 49 -3.07 -0.89 9.19
CA VAL A 49 -2.48 -1.70 10.28
C VAL A 49 -2.80 -1.09 11.65
N LYS A 50 -2.63 0.23 11.80
CA LYS A 50 -2.98 0.94 13.03
C LYS A 50 -4.47 0.86 13.36
N ALA A 51 -5.31 0.85 12.32
CA ALA A 51 -6.75 0.70 12.45
C ALA A 51 -7.17 -0.74 12.80
N ALA A 52 -6.45 -1.77 12.33
CA ALA A 52 -6.75 -3.17 12.63
C ALA A 52 -6.65 -3.51 14.14
N GLY A 53 -5.82 -2.78 14.89
CA GLY A 53 -5.76 -2.87 16.36
C GLY A 53 -6.94 -2.21 17.09
N LYS A 54 -7.84 -1.51 16.38
CA LYS A 54 -9.00 -0.79 16.93
C LYS A 54 -10.25 -1.14 16.13
N LYS A 55 -11.05 -2.09 16.62
CA LYS A 55 -12.34 -2.47 16.02
C LYS A 55 -13.41 -1.40 16.30
N GLU A 56 -13.49 -0.37 15.45
CA GLU A 56 -14.70 0.47 15.31
C GLU A 56 -15.16 0.42 13.84
N GLU A 57 -16.46 0.38 13.57
CA GLU A 57 -17.05 0.35 12.21
C GLU A 57 -16.50 1.44 11.28
N TYR A 58 -16.09 2.60 11.84
CA TYR A 58 -15.45 3.69 11.11
C TYR A 58 -14.16 3.26 10.36
N TYR A 59 -13.45 2.25 10.86
CA TYR A 59 -12.18 1.81 10.31
C TYR A 59 -12.32 0.78 9.19
N GLU A 60 -13.45 0.09 9.08
CA GLU A 60 -13.74 -0.81 7.96
C GLU A 60 -13.88 -0.01 6.67
N GLY A 61 -14.62 1.10 6.68
CA GLY A 61 -14.74 1.99 5.53
C GLY A 61 -13.41 2.61 5.09
N TYR A 62 -12.48 2.86 6.02
CA TYR A 62 -11.13 3.31 5.68
C TYR A 62 -10.30 2.22 4.99
N LYS A 63 -10.41 0.97 5.44
CA LYS A 63 -9.75 -0.17 4.82
C LYS A 63 -10.25 -0.39 3.39
N ASP A 64 -11.57 -0.32 3.18
CA ASP A 64 -12.16 -0.47 1.85
C ASP A 64 -11.74 0.65 0.90
N ALA A 65 -11.73 1.90 1.39
CA ALA A 65 -11.23 3.03 0.61
C ALA A 65 -9.73 2.88 0.27
N ALA A 66 -8.91 2.40 1.21
CA ALA A 66 -7.49 2.14 0.98
C ALA A 66 -7.29 1.07 -0.12
N VAL A 67 -8.05 -0.02 -0.06
CA VAL A 67 -8.04 -1.06 -1.11
C VAL A 67 -8.48 -0.49 -2.46
N GLY A 68 -9.53 0.33 -2.49
CA GLY A 68 -9.98 1.02 -3.70
C GLY A 68 -8.87 1.88 -4.32
N VAL A 69 -8.17 2.68 -3.51
CA VAL A 69 -7.05 3.50 -3.99
C VAL A 69 -5.90 2.63 -4.51
N LEU A 70 -5.53 1.57 -3.80
CA LEU A 70 -4.48 0.64 -4.27
C LEU A 70 -4.83 0.00 -5.61
N ASN A 71 -6.09 -0.39 -5.81
CA ASN A 71 -6.58 -0.92 -7.08
C ASN A 71 -6.50 0.11 -8.22
N ILE A 72 -6.89 1.36 -7.96
CA ILE A 72 -6.78 2.46 -8.94
C ILE A 72 -5.31 2.71 -9.31
N LEU A 73 -4.42 2.65 -8.33
CA LEU A 73 -2.98 2.81 -8.55
C LEU A 73 -2.32 1.56 -9.12
N GLN A 74 -3.07 0.46 -9.25
CA GLN A 74 -2.59 -0.83 -9.72
C GLN A 74 -1.39 -1.31 -8.89
N ILE A 75 -1.47 -1.15 -7.57
CA ILE A 75 -0.42 -1.55 -6.64
C ILE A 75 -0.95 -2.65 -5.74
N GLU A 76 -0.12 -3.67 -5.56
CA GLU A 76 -0.33 -4.74 -4.60
C GLU A 76 0.82 -4.75 -3.59
N ILE A 77 0.49 -4.91 -2.31
CA ILE A 77 1.47 -5.10 -1.24
C ILE A 77 1.46 -6.58 -0.90
N PHE A 78 2.60 -7.23 -1.02
CA PHE A 78 2.77 -8.65 -0.73
C PHE A 78 3.84 -8.83 0.34
N GLN A 79 3.61 -9.76 1.28
CA GLN A 79 4.58 -10.12 2.32
C GLN A 79 5.00 -11.58 2.14
N ASP A 80 6.30 -11.79 1.98
CA ASP A 80 6.95 -13.09 1.95
C ASP A 80 7.70 -13.33 3.27
N ASP A 81 7.13 -14.18 4.12
CA ASP A 81 7.70 -14.49 5.42
C ASP A 81 8.95 -15.39 5.34
N GLN A 82 9.12 -16.14 4.24
CA GLN A 82 10.27 -17.02 4.04
C GLN A 82 11.52 -16.23 3.66
N LEU A 83 11.34 -15.27 2.75
CA LEU A 83 12.40 -14.36 2.31
C LEU A 83 12.54 -13.14 3.22
N LYS A 84 11.58 -12.91 4.12
CA LYS A 84 11.47 -11.71 4.96
C LYS A 84 11.42 -10.44 4.10
N VAL A 85 10.54 -10.41 3.11
CA VAL A 85 10.42 -9.28 2.18
C VAL A 85 8.97 -8.81 2.11
N ILE A 86 8.77 -7.50 2.16
CA ILE A 86 7.51 -6.85 1.80
C ILE A 86 7.73 -6.18 0.44
N SER A 87 6.98 -6.58 -0.57
CA SER A 87 7.10 -6.09 -1.94
C SER A 87 5.89 -5.23 -2.34
N LEU A 88 6.16 -4.08 -2.96
CA LEU A 88 5.18 -3.30 -3.71
C LEU A 88 5.28 -3.67 -5.18
N LEU A 89 4.27 -4.36 -5.68
CA LEU A 89 4.22 -4.87 -7.05
C LEU A 89 3.22 -4.07 -7.88
N TYR A 90 3.54 -3.86 -9.16
CA TYR A 90 2.59 -3.33 -10.12
C TYR A 90 1.69 -4.45 -10.61
N LYS A 91 0.38 -4.30 -10.40
CA LYS A 91 -0.64 -5.27 -10.80
C LYS A 91 -1.20 -4.89 -12.16
N GLU A 92 -0.77 -5.60 -13.20
CA GLU A 92 -1.43 -5.51 -14.50
C GLU A 92 -2.89 -5.95 -14.34
N LEU A 93 -3.83 -5.04 -14.60
CA LEU A 93 -5.25 -5.36 -14.55
C LEU A 93 -5.66 -6.01 -15.86
N ASP A 94 -6.30 -7.18 -15.79
CA ASP A 94 -7.10 -7.72 -16.90
C ASP A 94 -8.15 -6.69 -17.36
N ASP A 95 -8.40 -6.64 -18.67
CA ASP A 95 -9.24 -5.63 -19.33
C ASP A 95 -10.61 -5.44 -18.66
N ASP A 96 -11.22 -6.53 -18.18
CA ASP A 96 -12.53 -6.52 -17.50
C ASP A 96 -12.53 -5.66 -16.22
N LYS A 97 -11.42 -5.66 -15.46
CA LYS A 97 -11.30 -4.85 -14.23
C LYS A 97 -11.03 -3.38 -14.52
N GLN A 98 -10.45 -3.06 -15.68
CA GLN A 98 -10.26 -1.68 -16.09
C GLN A 98 -11.60 -1.00 -16.44
N GLU A 99 -12.54 -1.74 -17.03
CA GLU A 99 -13.88 -1.22 -17.30
C GLU A 99 -14.66 -0.94 -16.01
N GLU A 100 -14.57 -1.83 -15.01
CA GLU A 100 -15.24 -1.66 -13.71
C GLU A 100 -14.71 -0.44 -12.95
N LEU A 101 -13.39 -0.22 -12.95
CA LEU A 101 -12.77 0.96 -12.35
C LEU A 101 -13.18 2.26 -13.07
N LYS A 102 -13.30 2.26 -14.40
CA LYS A 102 -13.78 3.42 -15.16
C LYS A 102 -15.20 3.80 -14.76
N GLN A 103 -16.08 2.82 -14.56
CA GLN A 103 -17.45 3.07 -14.11
C GLN A 103 -17.52 3.64 -12.69
N HIS A 104 -16.63 3.24 -11.79
CA HIS A 104 -16.58 3.78 -10.42
C HIS A 104 -15.98 5.19 -10.32
N ILE A 105 -15.09 5.59 -11.23
CA ILE A 105 -14.43 6.90 -11.20
C ILE A 105 -15.23 7.97 -11.96
N TRP A 106 -15.98 7.59 -12.99
CA TRP A 106 -16.75 8.50 -13.86
C TRP A 106 -18.26 8.29 -13.85
N GLY A 107 -18.77 7.43 -12.96
CA GLY A 107 -20.21 7.28 -12.69
C GLY A 107 -20.81 8.52 -12.03
#